data_AF-A0A962W8V8-F1
#
_entry.id   AF-A0A962W8V8-F1
#
_cell.length_a   1.000
_cell.length_b   1.000
_cell.length_c   1.000
_cell.angle_alpha   90.00
_cell.angle_beta   90.00
_cell.angle_gamma   90.00
#
_symmetry.space_group_name_H-M   'P 1'
#
loop_
_entity.id
_entity.type
_entity.pdbx_description
1 polymer ?
#
loop_
_entity_poly.entity_id
_entity_poly.type
_entity_poly.pdbx_seq_one_letter_code
_entity_poly.pdbx_strand_id
1 'polypeptide(L)'
;RNRPPFDRCKRHADLPALGNNRFVRIAGLVTCRQRPGSASGVLFLTLEDETGSSNIVVWQRTQQQFRRALMSGQLLLINGTLETRDNVIHIIAGGLYDYSHELQSLQVTSHDFH
;
A
#
# COMPACT_ATOMS: atom_id res chain seq x y z
N ARG A 1 -9.82 7.62 -7.43
CA ARG A 1 -9.49 6.33 -8.08
C ARG A 1 -9.57 6.36 -9.61
N ASN A 2 -10.45 7.15 -10.24
CA ASN A 2 -10.64 7.13 -11.71
C ASN A 2 -9.52 7.77 -12.56
N ARG A 3 -8.35 8.04 -11.95
CA ARG A 3 -7.21 8.65 -12.64
C ARG A 3 -6.04 7.68 -12.65
N PRO A 4 -5.26 7.60 -13.74
CA PRO A 4 -4.00 6.87 -13.74
C PRO A 4 -3.05 7.38 -12.64
N PRO A 5 -2.28 6.50 -11.97
CA PRO A 5 -2.25 5.04 -12.13
C PRO A 5 -3.23 4.28 -11.20
N PHE A 6 -4.10 4.99 -10.48
CA PHE A 6 -4.99 4.43 -9.45
C PHE A 6 -6.22 3.71 -10.01
N ASP A 7 -6.55 3.95 -11.27
CA ASP A 7 -7.64 3.33 -12.02
C ASP A 7 -7.47 1.81 -12.16
N ARG A 8 -6.24 1.31 -12.06
CA ARG A 8 -5.90 -0.11 -12.09
C ARG A 8 -5.71 -0.73 -10.72
N CYS A 9 -5.89 0.03 -9.64
CA CYS A 9 -5.76 -0.48 -8.28
C CYS A 9 -7.01 -1.26 -7.87
N LYS A 10 -6.80 -2.41 -7.23
CA LYS A 10 -7.82 -3.15 -6.51
C LYS A 10 -8.08 -2.49 -5.16
N ARG A 11 -9.30 -2.62 -4.70
CA ARG A 11 -9.76 -2.10 -3.42
C ARG A 11 -9.64 -3.19 -2.36
N HIS A 12 -9.49 -2.80 -1.10
CA HIS A 12 -9.47 -3.75 0.02
C HIS A 12 -10.65 -4.71 -0.04
N ALA A 13 -11.88 -4.20 -0.24
CA ALA A 13 -13.09 -5.03 -0.31
C ALA A 13 -13.11 -6.04 -1.48
N ASP A 14 -12.32 -5.83 -2.53
CA ASP A 14 -12.24 -6.76 -3.66
C ASP A 14 -11.23 -7.89 -3.41
N LEU A 15 -10.27 -7.70 -2.49
CA LEU A 15 -9.17 -8.64 -2.25
C LEU A 15 -9.63 -10.06 -1.87
N PRO A 16 -10.66 -10.26 -1.00
CA PRO A 16 -11.13 -11.60 -0.63
C PRO A 16 -11.60 -12.43 -1.83
N ALA A 17 -12.11 -11.80 -2.89
CA ALA A 17 -12.65 -12.47 -4.06
C ALA A 17 -11.59 -12.87 -5.10
N LEU A 18 -10.35 -12.36 -5.02
CA LEU A 18 -9.33 -12.55 -6.06
C LEU A 18 -8.62 -13.91 -5.98
N GLY A 19 -8.65 -14.56 -4.80
CA GLY A 19 -7.97 -15.82 -4.53
C GLY A 19 -6.47 -15.65 -4.24
N ASN A 20 -5.88 -16.69 -3.64
CA ASN A 20 -4.50 -16.70 -3.14
C ASN A 20 -3.44 -16.67 -4.28
N ASN A 21 -2.23 -16.19 -3.99
CA ASN A 21 -1.07 -16.10 -4.89
C ASN A 21 -1.30 -15.28 -6.17
N ARG A 22 -2.11 -14.22 -6.10
CA ARG A 22 -2.41 -13.37 -7.26
C ARG A 22 -1.64 -12.08 -7.22
N PHE A 23 -1.09 -11.67 -8.36
CA PHE A 23 -0.54 -10.33 -8.50
C PHE A 23 -1.66 -9.30 -8.42
N VAL A 24 -1.49 -8.35 -7.51
CA VAL A 24 -2.41 -7.25 -7.28
C VAL A 24 -1.65 -5.93 -7.26
N ARG A 25 -2.36 -4.89 -7.66
CA ARG A 25 -1.95 -3.51 -7.47
C ARG A 25 -2.96 -2.87 -6.53
N ILE A 26 -2.50 -2.21 -5.48
CA ILE A 26 -3.36 -1.46 -4.58
C ILE A 26 -2.76 -0.07 -4.35
N ALA A 27 -3.59 0.86 -3.90
CA ALA A 27 -3.11 2.15 -3.42
C ALA A 27 -3.93 2.59 -2.21
N GLY A 28 -3.25 3.21 -1.26
CA GLY A 28 -3.85 3.64 0.00
C GLY A 28 -2.93 4.56 0.80
N LEU A 29 -3.50 5.16 1.84
CA LEU A 29 -2.78 5.97 2.81
C LEU A 29 -2.03 5.07 3.79
N VAL A 30 -0.77 5.40 4.08
CA VAL A 30 -0.01 4.65 5.07
C VAL A 30 -0.41 5.09 6.47
N THR A 31 -1.07 4.20 7.21
CA THR A 31 -1.54 4.48 8.57
C THR A 31 -0.60 3.90 9.64
N CYS A 32 0.12 2.82 9.32
CA CYS A 32 1.05 2.19 10.26
C CYS A 32 2.30 1.63 9.57
N ARG A 33 3.42 1.64 10.30
CA ARG A 33 4.68 0.98 9.93
C ARG A 33 5.23 0.27 11.17
N GLN A 34 5.34 -1.05 11.12
CA GLN A 34 5.83 -1.83 12.25
C GLN A 34 6.99 -2.73 11.80
N ARG A 35 8.10 -2.64 12.53
CA ARG A 35 9.20 -3.60 12.42
C ARG A 35 9.20 -4.45 13.70
N PRO A 36 8.92 -5.76 13.63
CA PRO A 36 9.06 -6.62 14.79
C PRO A 36 10.51 -6.62 15.29
N GLY A 37 10.70 -6.70 16.60
CA GLY A 37 12.03 -6.61 17.24
C GLY A 37 12.95 -7.81 16.96
N SER A 38 12.43 -8.90 16.40
CA SER A 38 13.23 -10.02 15.93
C SER A 38 13.89 -9.69 14.59
N ALA A 39 15.14 -10.12 14.39
CA ALA A 39 15.98 -9.86 13.21
C ALA A 39 15.46 -10.45 11.88
N SER A 40 14.15 -10.72 11.77
CA SER A 40 13.46 -11.34 10.63
C SER A 40 13.52 -10.53 9.34
N GLY A 41 14.07 -9.31 9.36
CA GLY A 41 14.25 -8.47 8.17
C GLY A 41 12.92 -8.06 7.50
N VAL A 42 11.79 -8.23 8.19
CA VAL A 42 10.45 -7.92 7.68
C VAL A 42 9.95 -6.60 8.25
N LEU A 43 9.18 -5.88 7.45
CA LEU A 43 8.47 -4.70 7.88
C LEU A 43 7.01 -4.84 7.44
N PHE A 44 6.10 -4.53 8.35
CA PHE A 44 4.66 -4.51 8.09
C PHE A 44 4.22 -3.06 7.85
N LEU A 45 3.43 -2.86 6.79
CA LEU A 45 2.71 -1.62 6.55
C LEU A 45 1.22 -1.88 6.62
N THR A 46 0.48 -0.90 7.10
CA THR A 46 -0.98 -0.85 6.92
C THR A 46 -1.30 0.26 5.94
N LEU A 47 -2.01 -0.10 4.87
CA LEU A 47 -2.53 0.83 3.87
C LEU A 47 -4.04 0.91 3.99
N GLU A 48 -4.57 2.12 4.10
CA GLU A 48 -6.00 2.35 4.17
C GLU A 48 -6.53 2.93 2.86
N ASP A 49 -7.61 2.36 2.36
CA ASP A 49 -8.42 2.92 1.29
C ASP A 49 -9.86 3.12 1.78
N GLU A 50 -10.74 3.64 0.93
CA GLU A 50 -12.13 3.92 1.30
C GLU A 50 -12.98 2.68 1.62
N THR A 51 -12.43 1.48 1.40
CA THR A 51 -13.09 0.20 1.63
C THR A 51 -12.48 -0.60 2.78
N GLY A 52 -11.36 -0.15 3.37
CA GLY A 52 -10.75 -0.75 4.55
C GLY A 52 -9.22 -0.76 4.55
N SER A 53 -8.65 -1.51 5.49
CA SER A 53 -7.21 -1.54 5.75
C SER A 53 -6.55 -2.82 5.22
N SER A 54 -5.53 -2.67 4.40
CA SER A 54 -4.74 -3.77 3.81
C SER A 54 -3.38 -3.91 4.48
N ASN A 55 -3.05 -5.14 4.88
CA ASN A 55 -1.76 -5.47 5.51
C ASN A 55 -0.72 -5.82 4.45
N ILE A 56 0.42 -5.14 4.48
CA ILE A 56 1.50 -5.30 3.50
C ILE A 56 2.74 -5.82 4.20
N VAL A 57 3.31 -6.87 3.64
CA VAL A 57 4.57 -7.45 4.10
C VAL A 57 5.67 -7.00 3.16
N VAL A 58 6.68 -6.33 3.71
CA VAL A 58 7.82 -5.81 2.95
C VAL A 58 9.09 -6.50 3.42
N TRP A 59 9.66 -7.36 2.58
CA TRP A 59 10.91 -8.05 2.86
C TRP A 59 12.11 -7.11 2.70
N GLN A 60 13.22 -7.41 3.40
CA GLN A 60 14.43 -6.60 3.45
C GLN A 60 14.94 -6.16 2.06
N ARG A 61 14.91 -7.06 1.07
CA ARG A 61 15.32 -6.74 -0.31
C ARG A 61 14.46 -5.63 -0.91
N THR A 62 13.14 -5.74 -0.79
CA THR A 62 12.20 -4.71 -1.26
C THR A 62 12.36 -3.42 -0.45
N GLN A 63 12.59 -3.51 0.87
CA GLN A 63 12.84 -2.33 1.71
C GLN A 63 14.07 -1.56 1.24
N GLN A 64 15.17 -2.25 0.91
CA GLN A 64 16.40 -1.63 0.43
C GLN A 64 16.20 -0.96 -0.93
N GLN A 65 15.49 -1.63 -1.85
CA GLN A 65 15.22 -1.09 -3.19
C GLN A 65 14.28 0.13 -3.17
N PHE A 66 13.26 0.12 -2.30
CA PHE A 66 12.23 1.16 -2.23
C PHE A 66 12.29 1.99 -0.95
N ARG A 67 13.49 2.17 -0.38
CA ARG A 67 13.70 2.79 0.94
C ARG A 67 13.04 4.15 1.08
N ARG A 68 13.16 5.02 0.06
CA ARG A 68 12.59 6.38 0.09
C ARG A 68 11.07 6.34 0.21
N ALA A 69 10.39 5.61 -0.67
CA ALA A 69 8.94 5.46 -0.63
C ALA A 69 8.47 4.87 0.70
N LEU A 70 9.20 3.89 1.24
CA LEU A 70 8.86 3.25 2.50
C LEU A 70 8.93 4.22 3.70
N MET A 71 9.96 5.07 3.75
CA MET A 71 10.22 5.95 4.90
C MET A 71 9.32 7.19 4.91
N SER A 72 9.06 7.81 3.75
CA SER A 72 8.37 9.11 3.69
C SER A 72 6.98 9.06 3.07
N GLY A 73 6.62 7.99 2.35
CA GLY A 73 5.40 7.97 1.55
C GLY A 73 4.13 7.94 2.41
N GLN A 74 3.29 8.96 2.29
CA GLN A 74 1.97 9.02 2.94
C GLN A 74 0.89 8.36 2.08
N LEU A 75 0.97 8.50 0.76
CA LEU A 75 0.14 7.77 -0.20
C LEU A 75 1.05 6.84 -1.01
N LEU A 76 0.82 5.54 -0.90
CA LEU A 76 1.62 4.55 -1.62
C LEU A 76 0.77 3.76 -2.61
N LEU A 77 1.37 3.47 -3.76
CA LEU A 77 0.92 2.43 -4.67
C LEU A 77 1.84 1.22 -4.52
N ILE A 78 1.25 0.06 -4.27
CA ILE A 78 1.95 -1.21 -4.08
C ILE A 78 1.64 -2.12 -5.24
N ASN A 79 2.69 -2.68 -5.84
CA ASN A 79 2.59 -3.88 -6.66
C ASN A 79 3.06 -5.06 -5.81
N GLY A 80 2.23 -6.09 -5.69
CA GLY A 80 2.55 -7.22 -4.82
C GLY A 80 1.75 -8.46 -5.15
N THR A 81 1.99 -9.50 -4.36
CA THR A 81 1.27 -10.77 -4.45
C THR A 81 0.33 -10.86 -3.25
N LEU A 82 -0.96 -11.03 -3.52
CA LEU A 82 -1.94 -11.35 -2.50
C LEU A 82 -1.68 -12.76 -1.98
N GLU A 83 -1.52 -12.87 -0.67
CA GLU A 83 -1.44 -14.13 0.04
C GLU A 83 -2.51 -14.18 1.12
N THR A 84 -3.14 -15.34 1.28
CA THR A 84 -4.07 -15.62 2.37
C THR A 84 -3.50 -16.72 3.25
N ARG A 85 -3.34 -16.45 4.55
CA ARG A 85 -2.93 -17.44 5.56
C ARG A 85 -3.81 -17.30 6.79
N ASP A 86 -4.29 -18.43 7.31
CA ASP A 86 -5.12 -18.47 8.53
C ASP A 86 -6.30 -17.49 8.49
N ASN A 87 -6.93 -17.38 7.32
CA ASN A 87 -8.05 -16.47 7.04
C ASN A 87 -7.70 -14.96 7.08
N VAL A 88 -6.41 -14.61 7.16
CA VAL A 88 -5.89 -13.24 7.08
C VAL A 88 -5.31 -13.02 5.69
N ILE A 89 -5.66 -11.89 5.07
CA ILE A 89 -5.14 -11.47 3.77
C ILE A 89 -3.98 -10.50 4.00
N HIS A 90 -2.85 -10.78 3.36
CA HIS A 90 -1.70 -9.88 3.29
C HIS A 90 -1.19 -9.76 1.86
N ILE A 91 -0.52 -8.65 1.56
CA ILE A 91 0.10 -8.43 0.25
C ILE A 91 1.61 -8.42 0.44
N ILE A 92 2.30 -9.35 -0.21
CA ILE A 92 3.76 -9.37 -0.26
C ILE A 92 4.21 -8.33 -1.27
N ALA A 93 4.88 -7.27 -0.80
CA ALA A 93 5.30 -6.18 -1.65
C ALA A 93 6.48 -6.57 -2.56
N GLY A 94 6.26 -6.46 -3.87
CA GLY A 94 7.29 -6.52 -4.89
C GLY A 94 7.78 -5.14 -5.34
N GLY A 95 6.98 -4.09 -5.15
CA GLY A 95 7.38 -2.71 -5.41
C GLY A 95 6.46 -1.68 -4.73
N LEU A 96 7.04 -0.55 -4.34
CA LEU A 96 6.37 0.53 -3.63
C LEU A 96 6.67 1.86 -4.32
N TYR A 97 5.64 2.64 -4.60
CA TYR A 97 5.75 3.91 -5.32
C TYR A 97 5.08 5.02 -4.52
N ASP A 98 5.82 6.09 -4.28
CA ASP A 98 5.36 7.24 -3.51
C ASP A 98 4.55 8.19 -4.39
N TYR A 99 3.27 8.35 -4.04
CA TYR A 99 2.35 9.29 -4.66
C TYR A 99 1.87 10.37 -3.68
N SER A 100 2.63 10.65 -2.62
CA SER A 100 2.23 11.66 -1.61
C SER A 100 2.02 13.07 -2.19
N HIS A 101 2.67 13.39 -3.31
CA HIS A 101 2.43 14.63 -4.06
C HIS A 101 0.98 14.78 -4.52
N GLU A 102 0.27 13.66 -4.73
CA GLU A 102 -1.14 13.65 -5.11
C GLU A 102 -2.09 14.00 -3.96
N LEU A 103 -1.62 13.97 -2.71
CA LEU A 103 -2.37 14.48 -1.57
C LEU A 103 -2.25 16.00 -1.47
N GLN A 104 -1.08 16.55 -1.82
CA GLN A 104 -0.85 17.99 -1.85
C GLN A 104 -1.71 18.65 -2.94
N SER A 105 -1.80 18.03 -4.13
CA SER A 105 -2.65 18.53 -5.20
C SER A 105 -4.13 18.59 -4.80
N LEU A 106 -4.62 17.65 -3.98
CA LEU A 106 -5.98 17.66 -3.44
C LEU A 106 -6.19 18.72 -2.36
N GLN A 107 -5.19 18.98 -1.52
CA GLN A 107 -5.26 20.03 -0.49
C GLN A 107 -5.29 21.44 -1.11
N VAL A 108 -4.53 21.67 -2.18
CA VAL A 108 -4.48 22.98 -2.85
C VAL A 108 -5.84 23.34 -3.46
N THR A 109 -6.55 22.41 -4.10
CA THR A 109 -7.89 22.69 -4.66
C THR A 109 -8.96 22.94 -3.59
N SER A 110 -8.75 22.49 -2.35
CA SER A 110 -9.71 22.68 -1.26
C SER A 110 -9.62 24.05 -0.59
N HIS A 111 -8.56 24.82 -0.82
CA HIS A 111 -8.39 26.17 -0.24
C HIS A 111 -8.88 27.30 -1.16
N ASP A 112 -9.40 26.98 -2.34
CA ASP A 112 -9.86 27.95 -3.36
C ASP A 112 -11.39 28.18 -3.34
N PHE A 113 -12.04 28.03 -2.20
CA PHE A 113 -13.43 28.46 -2.01
C PHE A 113 -13.45 29.90 -1.48
N HIS A 114 -13.60 30.87 -2.38
CA HIS A 114 -13.97 32.27 -2.08
C HIS A 114 -15.43 32.52 -2.45
#